data_AF-A0A7W3IVQ7-F1
#
_entry.id   AF-A0A7W3IVQ7-F1
#
_cell.length_a   1.000
_cell.length_b   1.000
_cell.length_c   1.000
_cell.angle_alpha   90.00
_cell.angle_beta   90.00
_cell.angle_gamma   90.00
#
_symmetry.space_group_name_H-M   'P 1'
#
loop_
_entity.id
_entity.type
_entity.pdbx_description
1 polymer ?
#
loop_
_entity_poly.entity_id
_entity_poly.type
_entity_poly.pdbx_seq_one_letter_code
_entity_poly.pdbx_strand_id
1 'polypeptide(L)'
;MAPSLMSFAVDERADFLRLLDELRETDWGAATLCEGWSVRDVVAHVLSFEDLSLPAAMRLIVRGKVGRTSANELAMAPFTPASPADLTARMREHLRPAGLTAGFGGGIALTDGMIHQQDIRRPLGKPRTIPIERVLAALRIALRAPTLPSRRRVSRVRLVASDADWVHGVGPEVRGPVESLLMLTAGRGVAAAECSGPGVEVWNRS
;
A
#
# COMPACT_ATOMS: atom_id res chain seq x y z
N MET A 1 -24.02 6.51 10.71
CA MET A 1 -23.33 5.20 10.65
C MET A 1 -21.86 5.47 10.41
N ALA A 2 -20.96 4.79 11.12
CA ALA A 2 -19.52 4.92 10.84
C ALA A 2 -19.22 4.44 9.41
N PRO A 3 -18.33 5.10 8.66
CA PRO A 3 -17.95 4.66 7.32
C PRO A 3 -17.38 3.23 7.36
N SER A 4 -17.73 2.45 6.34
CA SER A 4 -17.25 1.08 6.15
C SER A 4 -15.83 1.04 5.57
N LEU A 5 -15.13 -0.09 5.70
CA LEU A 5 -13.85 -0.28 5.00
C LEU A 5 -14.00 -0.14 3.48
N MET A 6 -15.14 -0.54 2.93
CA MET A 6 -15.40 -0.46 1.49
C MET A 6 -15.58 0.99 1.05
N SER A 7 -16.27 1.83 1.83
CA SER A 7 -16.37 3.26 1.52
C SER A 7 -15.00 3.94 1.59
N PHE A 8 -14.19 3.62 2.61
CA PHE A 8 -12.81 4.11 2.65
C PHE A 8 -11.96 3.66 1.48
N ALA A 9 -12.13 2.41 1.03
CA ALA A 9 -11.40 1.90 -0.14
C ALA A 9 -11.83 2.61 -1.43
N VAL A 10 -13.12 2.94 -1.58
CA VAL A 10 -13.62 3.75 -2.70
C VAL A 10 -13.02 5.15 -2.69
N ASP A 11 -13.00 5.82 -1.53
CA ASP A 11 -12.40 7.15 -1.41
C ASP A 11 -10.89 7.10 -1.70
N GLU A 12 -10.21 6.05 -1.26
CA GLU A 12 -8.78 5.85 -1.53
C GLU A 12 -8.50 5.61 -3.03
N ARG A 13 -9.37 4.87 -3.73
CA ARG A 13 -9.32 4.68 -5.19
C ARG A 13 -9.56 5.99 -5.92
N ALA A 14 -10.52 6.80 -5.48
CA ALA A 14 -10.78 8.11 -6.06
C ALA A 14 -9.58 9.05 -5.88
N ASP A 15 -8.95 9.04 -4.71
CA ASP A 15 -7.72 9.81 -4.46
C ASP A 15 -6.54 9.34 -5.32
N PHE A 16 -6.46 8.03 -5.59
CA PHE A 16 -5.45 7.49 -6.51
C PHE A 16 -5.74 7.95 -7.94
N LEU A 17 -6.98 7.84 -8.41
CA LEU A 17 -7.36 8.32 -9.73
C LEU A 17 -7.00 9.80 -9.94
N ARG A 18 -7.25 10.66 -8.94
CA ARG A 18 -6.84 12.07 -8.99
C ARG A 18 -5.32 12.24 -9.11
N LEU A 19 -4.52 11.43 -8.41
CA LEU A 19 -3.07 11.42 -8.60
C LEU A 19 -2.71 11.07 -10.05
N LEU A 20 -3.31 10.01 -10.60
CA LEU A 20 -3.02 9.54 -11.96
C LEU A 20 -3.37 10.59 -13.02
N ASP A 21 -4.50 11.28 -12.87
CA ASP A 21 -4.92 12.36 -13.76
C ASP A 21 -3.97 13.59 -13.69
N GLU A 22 -3.17 13.74 -12.62
CA GLU A 22 -2.17 14.80 -12.44
C GLU A 22 -0.74 14.42 -12.90
N LEU A 23 -0.49 13.14 -13.21
CA LEU A 23 0.83 12.68 -13.62
C LEU A 23 1.11 13.05 -15.08
N ARG A 24 2.32 13.54 -15.34
CA ARG A 24 2.80 13.72 -16.72
C ARG A 24 3.23 12.37 -17.27
N GLU A 25 3.23 12.21 -18.60
CA GLU A 25 3.72 11.01 -19.28
C GLU A 25 5.12 10.58 -18.81
N THR A 26 6.02 11.53 -18.54
CA THR A 26 7.37 11.25 -18.03
C THR A 26 7.38 10.69 -16.60
N ASP A 27 6.40 11.04 -15.77
CA ASP A 27 6.33 10.60 -14.37
C ASP A 27 5.99 9.10 -14.29
N TRP A 28 5.30 8.54 -15.29
CA TRP A 28 4.94 7.12 -15.35
C TRP A 28 6.16 6.18 -15.42
N GLY A 29 7.29 6.67 -15.93
CA GLY A 29 8.56 5.93 -15.97
C GLY A 29 9.46 6.17 -14.76
N ALA A 30 9.08 7.03 -13.81
CA ALA A 30 9.91 7.34 -12.64
C ALA A 30 10.00 6.16 -11.67
N ALA A 31 11.15 6.05 -11.00
CA ALA A 31 11.37 5.05 -9.95
C ALA A 31 10.48 5.32 -8.73
N THR A 32 10.06 4.24 -8.06
CA THR A 32 9.20 4.28 -6.86
C THR A 32 9.94 3.75 -5.63
N LEU A 33 9.29 3.76 -4.47
CA LEU A 33 9.81 3.06 -3.29
C LEU A 33 9.74 1.52 -3.41
N CYS A 34 9.00 0.99 -4.38
CA CYS A 34 9.08 -0.41 -4.77
C CYS A 34 10.31 -0.61 -5.65
N GLU A 35 11.34 -1.27 -5.11
CA GLU A 35 12.60 -1.48 -5.82
C GLU A 35 12.39 -2.13 -7.19
N GLY A 36 12.97 -1.53 -8.23
CA GLY A 36 12.86 -2.00 -9.61
C GLY A 36 11.52 -1.70 -10.28
N TRP A 37 10.56 -1.06 -9.60
CA TRP A 37 9.24 -0.74 -10.15
C TRP A 37 9.11 0.74 -10.48
N SER A 38 8.67 1.00 -11.71
CA SER A 38 8.22 2.33 -12.13
C SER A 38 6.84 2.66 -11.56
N VAL A 39 6.41 3.92 -11.71
CA VAL A 39 5.04 4.32 -11.38
C VAL A 39 4.01 3.49 -12.14
N ARG A 40 4.25 3.20 -13.43
CA ARG A 40 3.39 2.32 -14.23
C ARG A 40 3.26 0.92 -13.62
N ASP A 41 4.37 0.35 -13.15
CA ASP A 41 4.40 -0.98 -12.55
C ASP A 41 3.58 -1.03 -11.25
N VAL A 42 3.72 -0.02 -10.40
CA VAL A 42 2.92 0.08 -9.16
C VAL A 42 1.43 0.20 -9.46
N VAL A 43 1.04 1.02 -10.44
CA VAL A 43 -0.38 1.18 -10.81
C VAL A 43 -0.95 -0.11 -11.41
N ALA A 44 -0.19 -0.77 -12.29
CA ALA A 44 -0.55 -2.07 -12.86
C ALA A 44 -0.72 -3.13 -11.77
N HIS A 45 0.18 -3.19 -10.79
CA HIS A 45 0.07 -4.08 -9.63
C HIS A 45 -1.24 -3.88 -8.87
N VAL A 46 -1.53 -2.63 -8.50
CA VAL A 46 -2.72 -2.24 -7.73
C VAL A 46 -4.03 -2.60 -8.46
N LEU A 47 -4.01 -2.72 -9.79
CA LEU A 47 -5.17 -3.12 -10.61
C LEU A 47 -5.18 -4.61 -10.97
N SER A 48 -4.05 -5.30 -10.84
CA SER A 48 -3.86 -6.67 -11.34
C SER A 48 -4.68 -7.75 -10.63
N PHE A 49 -5.16 -7.45 -9.42
CA PHE A 49 -5.95 -8.38 -8.61
C PHE A 49 -7.45 -8.04 -8.57
N GLU A 50 -7.89 -6.96 -9.23
CA GLU A 50 -9.29 -6.50 -9.22
C GLU A 50 -10.26 -7.53 -9.79
N ASP A 51 -9.91 -8.18 -10.90
CA ASP A 51 -10.78 -9.17 -11.56
C ASP A 51 -10.52 -10.61 -11.10
N LEU A 52 -9.55 -10.81 -10.20
CA LEU A 52 -9.20 -12.14 -9.74
C LEU A 52 -10.11 -12.57 -8.60
N SER A 53 -10.81 -13.68 -8.79
CA SER A 53 -11.43 -14.39 -7.66
C SER A 53 -10.34 -14.81 -6.66
N LEU A 54 -10.71 -14.91 -5.38
CA LEU A 54 -9.78 -15.34 -4.32
C LEU A 54 -9.02 -16.65 -4.66
N PRO A 55 -9.65 -17.70 -5.21
CA PRO A 55 -8.92 -18.90 -5.65
C PRO A 55 -7.93 -18.64 -6.78
N ALA A 56 -8.25 -17.75 -7.73
CA ALA A 56 -7.35 -17.40 -8.82
C ALA A 56 -6.12 -16.62 -8.31
N ALA A 57 -6.33 -15.65 -7.43
CA ALA A 57 -5.24 -14.93 -6.77
C ALA A 57 -4.36 -15.86 -5.94
N MET A 58 -4.94 -16.77 -5.16
CA MET A 58 -4.18 -17.76 -4.38
C MET A 58 -3.35 -18.68 -5.27
N ARG A 59 -3.85 -19.07 -6.45
CA ARG A 59 -3.04 -19.83 -7.43
C ARG A 59 -1.82 -19.05 -7.91
N LEU A 60 -1.95 -17.74 -8.17
CA LEU A 60 -0.80 -16.90 -8.53
C LEU A 60 0.20 -16.79 -7.39
N ILE A 61 -0.27 -16.62 -6.15
CA ILE A 61 0.59 -16.58 -4.95
C ILE A 61 1.35 -17.89 -4.79
N VAL A 62 0.68 -19.03 -4.92
CA VAL A 62 1.31 -20.36 -4.81
C VAL A 62 2.32 -20.58 -5.93
N ARG A 63 1.96 -20.28 -7.19
CA ARG A 63 2.90 -20.37 -8.31
C ARG A 63 4.11 -19.46 -8.12
N GLY A 64 3.90 -18.26 -7.60
CA GLY A 64 4.97 -17.31 -7.31
C GLY A 64 5.95 -17.77 -6.23
N LYS A 65 5.49 -18.60 -5.29
CA LYS A 65 6.35 -19.17 -4.22
C LYS A 65 7.13 -20.39 -4.67
N VAL A 66 6.63 -21.15 -5.64
CA VAL A 66 7.22 -22.43 -6.10
C VAL A 66 8.00 -22.25 -7.41
N GLY A 67 7.69 -21.21 -8.18
CA GLY A 67 8.33 -20.88 -9.45
C GLY A 67 9.51 -19.92 -9.33
N ARG A 68 10.05 -19.52 -10.48
CA ARG A 68 11.12 -18.52 -10.62
C ARG A 68 10.61 -17.09 -10.83
N THR A 69 9.29 -16.93 -10.94
CA THR A 69 8.60 -15.67 -11.27
C THR A 69 7.70 -15.33 -10.10
N SER A 70 7.70 -14.08 -9.66
CA SER A 70 6.89 -13.68 -8.50
C SER A 70 5.39 -13.68 -8.82
N ALA A 71 4.54 -13.76 -7.79
CA ALA A 71 3.10 -13.67 -7.96
C ALA A 71 2.67 -12.33 -8.58
N ASN A 72 3.40 -11.25 -8.26
CA ASN A 72 3.18 -9.92 -8.81
C ASN A 72 3.52 -9.88 -10.30
N GLU A 73 4.67 -10.42 -10.72
CA GLU A 73 5.03 -10.52 -12.13
C GLU A 73 3.98 -11.31 -12.93
N LEU A 74 3.49 -12.42 -12.39
CA LEU A 74 2.45 -13.21 -13.02
C LEU A 74 1.11 -12.46 -13.13
N ALA A 75 0.74 -11.71 -12.09
CA ALA A 75 -0.50 -10.92 -12.08
C ALA A 75 -0.40 -9.69 -13.00
N MET A 76 0.77 -9.09 -13.12
CA MET A 76 1.02 -7.91 -13.92
C MET A 76 1.29 -8.20 -15.40
N ALA A 77 1.66 -9.44 -15.78
CA ALA A 77 1.94 -9.80 -17.17
C ALA A 77 0.85 -9.40 -18.19
N PRO A 78 -0.46 -9.49 -17.89
CA PRO A 78 -1.52 -8.99 -18.78
C PRO A 78 -1.54 -7.46 -18.94
N PHE A 79 -0.91 -6.73 -18.02
CA PHE A 79 -0.88 -5.26 -17.97
C PHE A 79 0.39 -4.65 -18.57
N THR A 80 1.41 -5.46 -18.89
CA THR A 80 2.64 -5.00 -19.53
C THR A 80 2.43 -4.10 -20.77
N PRO A 81 1.46 -4.37 -21.68
CA PRO A 81 1.23 -3.50 -22.84
C PRO A 81 0.39 -2.25 -22.52
N ALA A 82 -0.13 -2.09 -21.29
CA ALA A 82 -1.06 -1.02 -20.96
C ALA A 82 -0.37 0.35 -20.92
N SER A 83 -0.96 1.32 -21.61
CA SER A 83 -0.54 2.71 -21.55
C SER A 83 -0.98 3.37 -20.22
N PRO A 84 -0.38 4.51 -19.84
CA PRO A 84 -0.89 5.38 -18.77
C PRO A 84 -2.39 5.65 -18.84
N ALA A 85 -2.90 5.90 -20.05
CA ALA A 85 -4.33 6.14 -20.29
C ALA A 85 -5.17 4.90 -20.01
N ASP A 86 -4.73 3.71 -20.43
CA ASP A 86 -5.44 2.44 -20.18
C ASP A 86 -5.53 2.14 -18.68
N LEU A 87 -4.42 2.30 -17.95
CA LEU A 87 -4.39 2.08 -16.50
C LEU A 87 -5.26 3.09 -15.75
N THR A 88 -5.26 4.35 -16.18
CA THR A 88 -6.09 5.40 -15.58
C THR A 88 -7.58 5.15 -15.85
N ALA A 89 -7.94 4.76 -17.08
CA ALA A 89 -9.30 4.36 -17.43
C ALA A 89 -9.77 3.16 -16.58
N ARG A 90 -8.92 2.15 -16.42
CA ARG A 90 -9.23 0.99 -15.60
C ARG A 90 -9.39 1.32 -14.12
N MET A 91 -8.57 2.22 -13.57
CA MET A 91 -8.77 2.72 -12.19
C MET A 91 -10.13 3.41 -12.04
N ARG A 92 -10.58 4.16 -13.05
CA ARG A 92 -11.90 4.81 -13.07
C ARG A 92 -13.05 3.81 -13.12
N GLU A 93 -12.89 2.70 -13.85
CA GLU A 93 -13.87 1.61 -13.87
C GLU A 93 -13.94 0.85 -12.53
N HIS A 94 -12.82 0.76 -11.81
CA HIS A 94 -12.69 0.03 -10.55
C HIS A 94 -12.58 0.94 -9.32
N LEU A 95 -13.29 2.09 -9.34
CA LEU A 95 -13.37 2.97 -8.16
C LEU A 95 -13.93 2.24 -6.94
N ARG A 96 -14.87 1.31 -7.16
CA ARG A 96 -15.29 0.37 -6.14
C ARG A 96 -14.50 -0.94 -6.30
N PRO A 97 -13.64 -1.30 -5.33
CA PRO A 97 -12.84 -2.53 -5.42
C PRO A 97 -13.70 -3.78 -5.61
N ALA A 98 -13.17 -4.72 -6.41
CA ALA A 98 -13.80 -6.00 -6.74
C ALA A 98 -12.82 -7.17 -6.52
N GLY A 99 -13.27 -8.40 -6.79
CA GLY A 99 -12.43 -9.60 -6.72
C GLY A 99 -11.68 -9.77 -5.39
N LEU A 100 -10.37 -9.97 -5.47
CA LEU A 100 -9.50 -10.13 -4.30
C LEU A 100 -9.41 -8.84 -3.47
N THR A 101 -9.32 -7.68 -4.13
CA THR A 101 -9.05 -6.41 -3.46
C THR A 101 -10.25 -5.94 -2.63
N ALA A 102 -11.46 -6.40 -2.96
CA ALA A 102 -12.66 -6.27 -2.13
C ALA A 102 -12.65 -7.10 -0.83
N GLY A 103 -11.64 -7.97 -0.63
CA GLY A 103 -11.49 -8.80 0.55
C GLY A 103 -11.47 -8.03 1.88
N PHE A 104 -11.93 -8.68 2.94
CA PHE A 104 -12.15 -8.06 4.27
C PHE A 104 -13.04 -6.80 4.20
N GLY A 105 -14.03 -6.79 3.30
CA GLY A 105 -14.92 -5.65 3.10
C GLY A 105 -14.22 -4.43 2.52
N GLY A 106 -13.22 -4.60 1.67
CA GLY A 106 -12.43 -3.53 1.04
C GLY A 106 -11.12 -3.19 1.77
N GLY A 107 -10.83 -3.86 2.88
CA GLY A 107 -9.61 -3.61 3.66
C GLY A 107 -8.31 -3.85 2.88
N ILE A 108 -8.31 -4.80 1.94
CA ILE A 108 -7.14 -5.06 1.07
C ILE A 108 -6.88 -3.84 0.18
N ALA A 109 -7.86 -3.44 -0.64
CA ALA A 109 -7.73 -2.29 -1.53
C ALA A 109 -7.38 -0.99 -0.79
N LEU A 110 -7.99 -0.75 0.37
CA LEU A 110 -7.69 0.43 1.20
C LEU A 110 -6.22 0.46 1.60
N THR A 111 -5.70 -0.65 2.11
CA THR A 111 -4.33 -0.72 2.63
C THR A 111 -3.31 -0.67 1.50
N ASP A 112 -3.55 -1.47 0.46
CA ASP A 112 -2.69 -1.59 -0.71
C ASP A 112 -2.59 -0.26 -1.47
N GLY A 113 -3.73 0.35 -1.80
CA GLY A 113 -3.80 1.63 -2.48
C GLY A 113 -3.16 2.76 -1.67
N MET A 114 -3.34 2.79 -0.35
CA MET A 114 -2.74 3.81 0.51
C MET A 114 -1.22 3.74 0.55
N ILE A 115 -0.67 2.53 0.68
CA ILE A 115 0.78 2.30 0.67
C ILE A 115 1.35 2.64 -0.70
N HIS A 116 0.75 2.14 -1.78
CA HIS A 116 1.28 2.29 -3.13
C HIS A 116 1.13 3.70 -3.70
N GLN A 117 0.12 4.48 -3.25
CA GLN A 117 0.14 5.92 -3.50
C GLN A 117 1.35 6.59 -2.86
N GLN A 118 1.73 6.22 -1.64
CA GLN A 118 2.92 6.79 -1.00
C GLN A 118 4.23 6.31 -1.63
N ASP A 119 4.27 5.07 -2.15
CA ASP A 119 5.41 4.58 -2.93
C ASP A 119 5.68 5.43 -4.20
N ILE A 120 4.64 6.05 -4.76
CA ILE A 120 4.72 6.98 -5.92
C ILE A 120 4.94 8.43 -5.46
N ARG A 121 4.13 8.89 -4.50
CA ARG A 121 4.08 10.30 -4.08
C ARG A 121 5.38 10.80 -3.47
N ARG A 122 6.04 9.97 -2.66
CA ARG A 122 7.25 10.37 -1.92
C ARG A 122 8.43 10.64 -2.89
N PRO A 123 8.78 9.74 -3.83
CA PRO A 123 9.82 10.05 -4.83
C PRO A 123 9.47 11.21 -5.76
N LEU A 124 8.19 11.41 -6.07
CA LEU A 124 7.74 12.52 -6.94
C LEU A 124 7.53 13.85 -6.20
N GLY A 125 7.72 13.90 -4.87
CA GLY A 125 7.47 15.11 -4.08
C GLY A 125 6.01 15.59 -4.10
N LYS A 126 5.04 14.67 -4.16
CA LYS A 126 3.59 14.96 -4.23
C LYS A 126 2.86 14.62 -2.92
N PRO A 127 3.05 15.42 -1.84
CA PRO A 127 2.46 15.12 -0.54
C PRO A 127 0.92 15.11 -0.59
N ARG A 128 0.31 14.47 0.39
CA ARG A 128 -1.14 14.49 0.61
C ARG A 128 -1.46 14.47 2.09
N THR A 129 -2.69 14.87 2.44
CA THR A 129 -3.27 14.67 3.76
C THR A 129 -4.36 13.61 3.65
N ILE A 130 -4.36 12.66 4.58
CA ILE A 130 -5.34 11.58 4.63
C ILE A 130 -6.13 11.70 5.93
N PRO A 131 -7.47 11.55 5.92
CA PRO A 131 -8.27 11.48 7.14
C PRO A 131 -7.73 10.40 8.09
N ILE A 132 -7.49 10.75 9.36
CA ILE A 132 -6.75 9.92 10.32
C ILE A 132 -7.40 8.56 10.54
N GLU A 133 -8.73 8.52 10.55
CA GLU A 133 -9.54 7.32 10.69
C GLU A 133 -9.31 6.33 9.54
N ARG A 134 -9.05 6.84 8.32
CA ARG A 134 -8.80 6.05 7.12
C ARG A 134 -7.41 5.43 7.18
N VAL A 135 -6.40 6.20 7.63
CA VAL A 135 -5.04 5.67 7.84
C VAL A 135 -5.01 4.63 8.95
N LEU A 136 -5.70 4.88 10.07
CA LEU A 136 -5.81 3.91 11.17
C LEU A 136 -6.50 2.62 10.73
N ALA A 137 -7.53 2.70 9.86
CA ALA A 137 -8.17 1.52 9.29
C ALA A 137 -7.19 0.70 8.44
N ALA A 138 -6.43 1.35 7.55
CA ALA A 138 -5.39 0.71 6.75
C ALA A 138 -4.29 0.07 7.62
N LEU A 139 -3.78 0.79 8.63
CA LEU A 139 -2.76 0.30 9.56
C LEU A 139 -3.22 -0.96 10.31
N ARG A 140 -4.47 -1.00 10.79
CA ARG A 140 -5.02 -2.19 11.46
C ARG A 140 -5.09 -3.41 10.56
N ILE A 141 -5.36 -3.23 9.26
CA ILE A 141 -5.32 -4.32 8.28
C ILE A 141 -3.87 -4.74 8.01
N ALA A 142 -2.96 -3.77 7.80
CA ALA A 142 -1.54 -4.02 7.57
C ALA A 142 -0.91 -4.86 8.69
N LEU A 143 -1.19 -4.56 9.96
CA LEU A 143 -0.68 -5.31 11.11
C LEU A 143 -1.09 -6.79 11.12
N ARG A 144 -2.16 -7.16 10.41
CA ARG A 144 -2.67 -8.53 10.29
C ARG A 144 -2.28 -9.19 8.97
N ALA A 145 -1.71 -8.46 8.02
CA ALA A 145 -1.38 -8.96 6.70
C ALA A 145 -0.18 -9.91 6.74
N PRO A 146 -0.32 -11.20 6.35
CA PRO A 146 0.78 -12.16 6.40
C PRO A 146 1.85 -11.92 5.33
N THR A 147 1.54 -11.11 4.31
CA THR A 147 2.41 -10.79 3.18
C THR A 147 3.36 -9.63 3.46
N LEU A 148 3.12 -8.84 4.52
CA LEU A 148 3.97 -7.68 4.80
C LEU A 148 5.27 -8.11 5.51
N PRO A 149 6.44 -7.66 5.01
CA PRO A 149 7.75 -8.14 5.45
C PRO A 149 8.10 -7.69 6.88
N SER A 150 7.50 -6.59 7.34
CA SER A 150 7.88 -5.97 8.62
C SER A 150 7.23 -6.60 9.85
N ARG A 151 6.38 -7.63 9.71
CA ARG A 151 5.63 -8.21 10.84
C ARG A 151 6.53 -8.61 12.03
N ARG A 152 7.72 -9.14 11.74
CA ARG A 152 8.74 -9.47 12.76
C ARG A 152 9.38 -8.23 13.41
N ARG A 153 9.49 -7.11 12.67
CA ARG A 153 10.02 -5.84 13.19
C ARG A 153 8.99 -5.16 14.08
N VAL A 154 7.74 -5.09 13.63
CA VAL A 154 6.61 -4.55 14.41
C VAL A 154 6.47 -5.26 15.77
N SER A 155 6.67 -6.57 15.85
CA SER A 155 6.58 -7.31 17.12
C SER A 155 7.68 -7.00 18.14
N ARG A 156 8.70 -6.21 17.78
CA ARG A 156 9.85 -5.86 18.64
C ARG A 156 9.81 -4.42 19.14
N VAL A 157 8.83 -3.63 18.72
CA VAL A 157 8.72 -2.21 19.03
C VAL A 157 7.31 -1.86 19.51
N ARG A 158 7.22 -0.73 20.21
CA ARG A 158 5.94 -0.09 20.55
C ARG A 158 5.70 1.05 19.57
N LEU A 159 4.73 0.89 18.67
CA LEU A 159 4.31 1.95 17.75
C LEU A 159 3.39 2.93 18.50
N VAL A 160 3.69 4.22 18.41
CA VAL A 160 2.93 5.30 19.07
C VAL A 160 2.60 6.38 18.04
N ALA A 161 1.32 6.61 17.78
CA ALA A 161 0.90 7.68 16.89
C ALA A 161 1.18 9.04 17.54
N SER A 162 1.73 9.99 16.79
CA SER A 162 1.96 11.35 17.26
C SER A 162 0.76 12.28 17.03
N ASP A 163 -0.14 11.89 16.13
CA ASP A 163 -1.29 12.63 15.60
C ASP A 163 -2.64 11.94 15.87
N ALA A 164 -2.63 10.85 16.66
CA ALA A 164 -3.82 10.15 17.11
C ALA A 164 -3.59 9.51 18.49
N ASP A 165 -4.65 9.30 19.26
CA ASP A 165 -4.60 8.47 20.47
C ASP A 165 -4.60 6.98 20.07
N TRP A 166 -3.44 6.52 19.60
CA TRP A 166 -3.26 5.14 19.14
C TRP A 166 -1.88 4.61 19.47
N VAL A 167 -1.85 3.39 20.02
CA VAL A 167 -0.63 2.67 20.40
C VAL A 167 -0.78 1.20 20.03
N HIS A 168 0.32 0.56 19.61
CA HIS A 168 0.37 -0.88 19.34
C HIS A 168 1.72 -1.49 19.73
N GLY A 169 1.67 -2.71 20.29
CA GLY A 169 2.87 -3.48 20.60
C GLY A 169 3.54 -3.07 21.92
N VAL A 170 4.74 -3.60 22.11
CA VAL A 170 5.55 -3.48 23.33
C VAL A 170 7.03 -3.36 22.95
N GLY A 171 7.85 -2.82 23.86
CA GLY A 171 9.28 -2.61 23.64
C GLY A 171 9.64 -1.14 23.40
N PRO A 172 10.82 -0.86 22.82
CA PRO A 172 11.28 0.50 22.53
C PRO A 172 10.30 1.24 21.62
N GLU A 173 10.07 2.52 21.93
CA GLU A 173 9.08 3.34 21.23
C GLU A 173 9.54 3.76 19.82
N VAL A 174 8.63 3.62 18.85
CA VAL A 174 8.67 4.28 17.54
C VAL A 174 7.48 5.22 17.49
N ARG A 175 7.73 6.52 17.60
CA ARG A 175 6.70 7.56 17.61
C ARG A 175 6.73 8.40 16.34
N GLY A 176 5.59 8.50 15.66
CA GLY A 176 5.44 9.30 14.44
C GLY A 176 4.00 9.35 13.93
N PRO A 177 3.74 10.05 12.82
CA PRO A 177 2.41 10.12 12.23
C PRO A 177 1.88 8.72 11.88
N VAL A 178 0.56 8.48 11.99
CA VAL A 178 -0.02 7.16 11.68
C VAL A 178 0.35 6.70 10.26
N GLU A 179 0.45 7.62 9.30
CA GLU A 179 0.85 7.27 7.92
C GLU A 179 2.30 6.74 7.87
N SER A 180 3.24 7.40 8.55
CA SER A 180 4.63 6.97 8.63
C SER A 180 4.74 5.60 9.31
N LEU A 181 3.95 5.36 10.36
CA LEU A 181 3.86 4.04 11.02
C LEU A 181 3.27 2.96 10.09
N LEU A 182 2.31 3.31 9.23
CA LEU A 182 1.79 2.41 8.18
C LEU A 182 2.88 2.09 7.16
N MET A 183 3.62 3.09 6.67
CA MET A 183 4.70 2.88 5.71
C MET A 183 5.84 2.03 6.28
N LEU A 184 6.20 2.26 7.55
CA LEU A 184 7.10 1.36 8.28
C LEU A 184 6.52 -0.05 8.37
N THR A 185 5.26 -0.21 8.78
CA THR A 185 4.58 -1.52 8.82
C THR A 185 4.53 -2.19 7.43
N ALA A 186 4.52 -1.41 6.35
CA ALA A 186 4.62 -1.91 4.99
C ALA A 186 6.06 -2.29 4.58
N GLY A 187 7.06 -1.96 5.39
CA GLY A 187 8.48 -2.27 5.15
C GLY A 187 9.26 -1.14 4.47
N ARG A 188 8.67 0.05 4.31
CA ARG A 188 9.31 1.20 3.66
C ARG A 188 10.13 1.99 4.68
N GLY A 189 11.41 1.65 4.77
CA GLY A 189 12.34 2.21 5.76
C GLY A 189 12.50 3.73 5.68
N VAL A 190 12.25 4.36 4.53
CA VAL A 190 12.32 5.82 4.36
C VAL A 190 11.42 6.58 5.34
N ALA A 191 10.30 5.99 5.76
CA ALA A 191 9.38 6.58 6.73
C ALA A 191 9.97 6.67 8.15
N ALA A 192 11.09 6.01 8.42
CA ALA A 192 11.78 6.11 9.71
C ALA A 192 12.29 7.54 9.99
N ALA A 193 12.59 8.32 8.94
CA ALA A 193 13.02 9.71 9.07
C ALA A 193 11.91 10.63 9.64
N GLU A 194 10.65 10.20 9.57
CA GLU A 194 9.48 10.89 10.11
C GLU A 194 9.10 10.40 11.52
N CYS A 195 9.89 9.49 12.06
CA CYS A 195 9.66 8.85 13.35
C CYS A 195 10.80 9.17 14.34
N SER A 196 10.50 9.01 15.62
CA SER A 196 11.40 9.27 16.73
C SER A 196 11.30 8.18 17.80
N GLY A 197 12.23 8.18 18.75
CA GLY A 197 12.27 7.23 19.86
C GLY A 197 13.26 6.07 19.66
N PRO A 198 13.59 5.35 20.74
CA PRO A 198 14.66 4.35 20.75
C PRO A 198 14.38 3.13 19.85
N GLY A 199 13.12 2.89 19.49
CA GLY A 199 12.73 1.82 18.58
C GLY A 199 13.08 2.09 17.11
N VAL A 200 13.35 3.33 16.71
CA VAL A 200 13.74 3.67 15.33
C VAL A 200 15.07 3.00 14.97
N GLU A 201 16.00 2.93 15.91
CA GLU A 201 17.27 2.24 15.65
C GLU A 201 17.10 0.72 15.55
N VAL A 202 16.17 0.14 16.32
CA VAL A 202 15.81 -1.29 16.19
C VAL A 202 15.27 -1.56 14.80
N TRP A 203 14.55 -0.60 14.22
CA TRP A 203 14.00 -0.68 12.87
C TRP A 203 15.08 -0.67 11.78
N ASN A 204 16.07 0.23 11.90
CA ASN A 204 17.10 0.44 10.87
C ASN A 204 18.21 -0.63 10.84
N ARG A 205 18.39 -1.40 11.93
CA ARG A 205 19.46 -2.42 12.06
C ARG A 205 19.09 -3.80 11.48
N SER A 206 17.94 -3.96 10.83
CA SER A 206 17.36 -5.27 10.44
C SER A 206 16.96 -5.36 8.98
#